data_AF-A0A0N5CSR6-F1
#
_entry.id   AF-A0A0N5CSR6-F1
#
_cell.length_a   1.000
_cell.length_b   1.000
_cell.length_c   1.000
_cell.angle_alpha   90.00
_cell.angle_beta   90.00
_cell.angle_gamma   90.00
#
_symmetry.space_group_name_H-M   'P 1'
#
loop_
_entity.id
_entity.type
_entity.pdbx_description
1 polymer ?
#
loop_
_entity_poly.entity_id
_entity_poly.type
_entity_poly.pdbx_seq_one_letter_code
_entity_poly.pdbx_strand_id
1 'polypeptide(L)'
;MSFLLIAVVNLTILRVFSEPLWIETELQEFSWLETCDLIATCIKPTLQLHLFDTSEKEAISKILPLTFDDRNITGIHLLSYWNIGMSDSIALIITVNGIDPDYNFPRICDSTSTIFPFKYEENITQAIFSSLLDS
;
A
#
# COMPACT_ATOMS: atom_id res chain seq x y z
N MET A 1 -32.06 -9.34 -52.99
CA MET A 1 -31.08 -8.24 -52.87
C MET A 1 -31.02 -7.82 -51.41
N SER A 2 -29.82 -7.90 -50.84
CA SER A 2 -29.45 -7.57 -49.46
C SER A 2 -29.74 -6.11 -49.13
N PHE A 3 -30.02 -5.79 -47.86
CA PHE A 3 -29.27 -4.75 -47.13
C PHE A 3 -29.29 -5.07 -45.63
N LEU A 4 -28.21 -5.69 -45.15
CA LEU A 4 -27.88 -5.77 -43.74
C LEU A 4 -27.38 -4.38 -43.31
N LEU A 5 -28.13 -3.70 -42.44
CA LEU A 5 -27.71 -2.41 -41.89
C LEU A 5 -26.71 -2.66 -40.76
N ILE A 6 -25.41 -2.69 -41.08
CA ILE A 6 -24.35 -2.73 -40.07
C ILE A 6 -24.11 -1.29 -39.62
N ALA A 7 -24.67 -0.91 -38.47
CA ALA A 7 -24.29 0.33 -37.81
C ALA A 7 -22.89 0.16 -37.20
N VAL A 8 -21.87 0.70 -37.89
CA VAL A 8 -20.52 0.82 -37.33
C VAL A 8 -20.50 2.07 -36.45
N VAL A 9 -20.65 1.89 -35.14
CA VAL A 9 -20.42 2.95 -34.16
C VAL A 9 -18.92 2.99 -33.88
N ASN A 10 -18.22 3.98 -34.43
CA ASN A 10 -16.85 4.29 -34.00
C ASN A 10 -16.90 4.90 -32.60
N LEU A 11 -16.68 4.07 -31.59
CA LEU A 11 -16.57 4.52 -30.20
C LEU A 11 -15.13 5.00 -29.96
N THR A 12 -14.86 6.28 -30.16
CA THR A 12 -13.63 6.89 -29.65
C THR A 12 -13.77 7.11 -28.15
N ILE A 13 -13.36 6.14 -27.35
CA ILE A 13 -13.15 6.37 -25.91
C ILE A 13 -11.85 7.14 -25.77
N LEU A 14 -11.93 8.47 -25.68
CA LEU A 14 -10.79 9.28 -25.23
C LEU A 14 -10.73 9.16 -23.70
N ARG A 15 -10.06 8.12 -23.18
CA ARG A 15 -9.69 8.10 -21.77
C ARG A 15 -8.52 9.06 -21.59
N VAL A 16 -8.80 10.31 -21.24
CA VAL A 16 -7.79 11.20 -20.67
C VAL A 16 -7.60 10.76 -19.22
N PHE A 17 -6.47 10.13 -18.95
CA PHE A 17 -5.98 9.92 -17.59
C PHE A 17 -4.58 10.48 -17.48
N SER A 18 -4.24 10.92 -16.27
CA SER A 18 -2.95 11.48 -15.83
C SER A 18 -2.90 13.01 -15.80
N GLU A 19 -3.68 13.62 -14.91
CA GLU A 19 -3.23 14.88 -14.31
C GLU A 19 -2.31 14.55 -13.13
N PRO A 20 -1.21 15.30 -12.94
CA PRO A 20 -0.38 15.12 -11.77
C PRO A 20 -1.19 15.38 -10.51
N LEU A 21 -0.93 14.60 -9.45
CA LEU A 21 -1.71 14.68 -8.23
C LEU A 21 -0.84 14.61 -6.98
N TRP A 22 -1.37 15.19 -5.91
CA TRP A 22 -0.79 15.10 -4.57
C TRP A 22 -1.63 14.15 -3.72
N ILE A 23 -0.97 13.24 -3.01
CA ILE A 23 -1.60 12.30 -2.09
C ILE A 23 -1.05 12.57 -0.69
N GLU A 24 -1.97 12.83 0.23
CA GLU A 24 -1.70 12.83 1.66
C GLU A 24 -2.20 11.51 2.26
N THR A 25 -1.33 10.81 2.98
CA THR A 25 -1.64 9.57 3.69
C THR A 25 -1.30 9.74 5.15
N GLU A 26 -2.27 9.48 6.03
CA GLU A 26 -2.10 9.54 7.47
C GLU A 26 -2.38 8.17 8.10
N LEU A 27 -1.43 7.64 8.86
CA LEU A 27 -1.67 6.49 9.72
C LEU A 27 -2.32 6.97 11.02
N GLN A 28 -3.60 6.64 11.17
CA GLN A 28 -4.41 7.04 12.32
C GLN A 28 -4.05 6.25 13.58
N GLU A 29 -3.97 4.93 13.45
CA GLU A 29 -3.70 4.02 14.56
C GLU A 29 -2.85 2.85 14.06
N PHE A 30 -1.89 2.45 14.88
CA PHE A 30 -1.10 1.24 14.71
C PHE A 30 -0.99 0.55 16.06
N SER A 31 -1.49 -0.68 16.13
CA SER A 31 -1.49 -1.50 17.34
C SER A 31 -1.15 -2.94 16.99
N TRP A 32 -0.40 -3.58 17.89
CA TRP A 32 -0.05 -4.99 17.78
C TRP A 32 -1.17 -5.87 18.30
N LEU A 33 -1.42 -7.00 17.64
CA LEU A 33 -2.24 -8.06 18.23
C LEU A 33 -1.50 -8.68 19.42
N GLU A 34 -2.23 -9.02 20.50
CA GLU A 34 -1.63 -9.59 21.72
C GLU A 34 -0.85 -10.91 21.45
N THR A 35 -1.19 -11.62 20.37
CA THR A 35 -0.55 -12.88 19.96
C THR A 35 0.58 -12.70 18.96
N CYS A 36 0.97 -11.46 18.64
CA CYS A 36 1.97 -11.18 17.62
C CYS A 36 3.40 -11.31 18.19
N ASP A 37 4.02 -12.48 18.03
CA ASP A 37 5.42 -12.70 18.44
C ASP A 37 6.42 -12.25 17.37
N LEU A 38 6.38 -10.96 17.05
CA LEU A 38 7.31 -10.38 16.07
C LEU A 38 8.74 -10.29 16.58
N ILE A 39 8.96 -10.32 17.89
CA ILE A 39 10.30 -10.31 18.51
C ILE A 39 11.05 -11.60 18.16
N ALA A 40 10.35 -12.74 18.11
CA ALA A 40 10.94 -13.99 17.63
C ALA A 40 11.29 -13.98 16.13
N THR A 41 10.68 -13.07 15.35
CA THR A 41 10.82 -13.03 13.89
C THR A 41 11.85 -11.99 13.44
N CYS A 42 11.97 -10.87 14.15
CA CYS A 42 12.82 -9.75 13.76
C CYS A 42 13.35 -8.93 14.93
N ILE A 43 14.57 -8.41 14.77
CA ILE A 43 15.15 -7.36 15.61
C ILE A 43 15.22 -6.02 14.85
N LYS A 44 15.29 -4.91 15.61
CA LYS A 44 15.38 -3.53 15.08
C LYS A 44 14.28 -3.22 14.05
N PRO A 45 13.00 -3.35 14.42
CA PRO A 45 11.92 -3.18 13.47
C PRO A 45 11.84 -1.72 12.99
N THR A 46 11.34 -1.56 11.77
CA THR A 46 11.02 -0.27 11.16
C THR A 46 9.67 -0.40 10.46
N LEU A 47 8.83 0.63 10.58
CA LEU A 47 7.56 0.71 9.88
C LEU A 47 7.78 1.44 8.56
N GLN A 48 7.30 0.88 7.46
CA GLN A 48 7.36 1.49 6.15
C GLN A 48 5.97 1.63 5.56
N LEU A 49 5.60 2.86 5.18
CA LEU A 49 4.49 3.11 4.27
C LEU A 49 5.07 3.15 2.86
N HIS A 50 4.61 2.25 2.00
CA HIS A 50 5.09 2.11 0.62
C HIS A 50 3.93 2.32 -0.35
N LEU A 51 3.89 3.51 -0.99
CA LEU A 51 2.98 3.78 -2.08
C LEU A 51 3.69 3.50 -3.40
N PHE A 52 2.99 2.89 -4.35
CA PHE A 52 3.53 2.56 -5.65
C PHE A 52 2.45 2.56 -6.71
N ASP A 53 2.81 2.91 -7.94
CA ASP A 53 1.95 2.62 -9.09
C ASP A 53 1.95 1.11 -9.35
N THR A 54 0.81 0.52 -9.72
CA THR A 54 0.67 -0.91 -10.06
C THR A 54 1.56 -1.37 -11.22
N SER A 55 2.13 -0.46 -12.01
CA SER A 55 3.16 -0.79 -13.00
C SER A 55 4.59 -0.76 -12.44
N GLU A 56 4.74 -0.44 -11.16
CA GLU A 56 5.97 -0.32 -10.36
C GLU A 56 7.01 0.64 -10.94
N LYS A 57 6.59 1.58 -11.79
CA LYS A 57 7.49 2.57 -12.40
C LYS A 57 7.83 3.73 -11.46
N GLU A 58 6.93 4.02 -10.53
CA GLU A 58 7.07 5.08 -9.54
C GLU A 58 6.64 4.53 -8.19
N ALA A 59 7.45 4.79 -7.16
CA ALA A 59 7.16 4.39 -5.79
C ALA A 59 7.72 5.43 -4.82
N ILE A 60 6.97 5.69 -3.76
CA ILE A 60 7.30 6.65 -2.71
C ILE A 60 7.15 5.96 -1.37
N SER A 61 8.17 6.08 -0.52
CA SER A 61 8.18 5.41 0.79
C SER A 61 8.52 6.36 1.92
N LYS A 62 7.91 6.11 3.08
CA LYS A 62 8.31 6.70 4.36
C LYS A 62 8.66 5.58 5.32
N ILE A 63 9.87 5.62 5.86
CA ILE A 63 10.39 4.65 6.82
C ILE A 63 10.55 5.33 8.17
N LEU A 64 10.13 4.65 9.22
CA LEU A 64 10.16 5.14 10.59
C LEU A 64 10.73 4.07 11.52
N PRO A 65 11.52 4.47 12.53
CA PRO A 65 11.92 3.55 13.58
C PRO A 65 10.68 3.06 14.32
N LEU A 66 10.66 1.78 14.68
CA LEU A 66 9.59 1.13 15.41
C LEU A 66 10.18 0.47 16.65
N THR A 67 9.47 0.53 17.77
CA THR A 67 9.81 -0.25 18.97
C THR A 67 8.64 -1.19 19.25
N PHE A 68 8.91 -2.44 19.63
CA PHE A 68 7.83 -3.37 19.98
C PHE A 68 7.04 -2.93 21.23
N ASP A 69 7.63 -2.07 22.06
CA ASP A 69 6.96 -1.43 23.19
C ASP A 69 6.06 -0.25 22.79
N ASP A 70 6.15 0.22 21.54
CA ASP A 70 5.33 1.31 21.04
C ASP A 70 3.90 0.81 20.79
N ARG A 71 3.02 1.05 21.77
CA ARG A 71 1.62 0.60 21.71
C ARG A 71 0.75 1.47 20.81
N ASN A 72 1.09 2.75 20.70
CA ASN A 72 0.32 3.74 19.94
C ASN A 72 1.29 4.59 19.13
N ILE A 73 1.31 4.38 17.81
CA ILE A 73 2.05 5.23 16.89
C ILE A 73 1.04 6.06 16.12
N THR A 74 1.11 7.38 16.30
CA THR A 74 0.18 8.33 15.72
C THR A 74 0.95 9.43 14.99
N GLY A 75 0.28 10.15 14.09
CA GLY A 75 0.86 11.31 13.41
C GLY A 75 1.89 10.93 12.33
N ILE A 76 1.78 9.73 11.76
CA ILE A 76 2.58 9.38 10.59
C ILE A 76 1.87 9.93 9.35
N HIS A 77 2.40 11.02 8.82
CA HIS A 77 1.91 11.64 7.60
C HIS A 77 2.91 11.44 6.45
N LEU A 78 2.42 11.08 5.27
CA LEU A 78 3.19 11.02 4.04
C LEU A 78 2.48 11.86 2.99
N LEU A 79 3.14 12.95 2.59
CA LEU A 79 2.74 13.76 1.45
C LEU A 79 3.60 13.37 0.24
N SER A 80 2.95 13.02 -0.86
CA SER A 80 3.61 12.50 -2.05
C SER A 80 3.04 13.15 -3.31
N TYR A 81 3.89 13.34 -4.32
CA TYR A 81 3.54 13.91 -5.60
C TYR A 81 3.77 12.89 -6.70
N TRP A 82 2.82 12.77 -7.62
CA TRP A 82 2.79 11.74 -8.65
C TRP A 82 2.64 12.40 -10.01
N ASN A 83 3.62 12.18 -10.88
CA ASN A 83 3.65 12.79 -12.21
C ASN A 83 2.86 11.99 -13.25
N ILE A 84 2.73 10.67 -13.05
CA ILE A 84 2.19 9.74 -14.05
C ILE A 84 1.36 8.69 -13.33
N GLY A 85 0.10 8.55 -13.72
CA GLY A 85 -0.75 7.47 -13.20
C GLY A 85 -2.23 7.80 -13.22
N MET A 86 -3.05 6.76 -13.16
CA MET A 86 -4.43 6.91 -12.72
C MET A 86 -4.41 6.89 -11.20
N SER A 87 -5.18 7.74 -10.52
CA SER A 87 -5.35 7.61 -9.05
C SER A 87 -5.64 6.16 -8.65
N ASP A 88 -6.44 5.47 -9.46
CA ASP A 88 -6.87 4.09 -9.24
C ASP A 88 -5.74 3.04 -9.43
N SER A 89 -4.62 3.45 -10.02
CA SER A 89 -3.42 2.62 -10.19
C SER A 89 -2.42 2.79 -9.06
N ILE A 90 -2.61 3.75 -8.17
CA ILE A 90 -1.82 3.88 -6.95
C ILE A 90 -2.29 2.84 -5.93
N ALA A 91 -1.34 2.10 -5.39
CA ALA A 91 -1.51 1.14 -4.32
C ALA A 91 -0.64 1.51 -3.12
N LEU A 92 -1.04 1.05 -1.93
CA LEU A 92 -0.33 1.18 -0.67
C LEU A 92 -0.12 -0.21 -0.06
N ILE A 93 1.09 -0.47 0.41
CA ILE A 93 1.39 -1.57 1.33
C ILE A 93 2.09 -0.98 2.54
N ILE A 94 1.73 -1.41 3.74
CA ILE A 94 2.45 -1.08 4.96
C ILE A 94 3.23 -2.33 5.37
N THR A 95 4.54 -2.19 5.56
CA THR A 95 5.40 -3.29 6.01
C THR A 95 6.08 -2.96 7.32
N VAL A 96 6.29 -4.00 8.12
CA VAL A 96 7.25 -3.99 9.23
C VAL A 96 8.48 -4.70 8.71
N ASN A 97 9.57 -3.96 8.55
CA ASN A 97 10.87 -4.51 8.14
C ASN A 97 11.79 -4.62 9.34
N GLY A 98 12.75 -5.53 9.30
CA GLY A 98 13.71 -5.71 10.38
C GLY A 98 14.87 -6.57 9.95
N ILE A 99 15.58 -7.10 10.93
CA ILE A 99 16.72 -7.98 10.74
C ILE A 99 16.39 -9.34 11.34
N ASP A 100 16.70 -10.41 10.60
CA ASP A 100 16.57 -11.78 11.10
C ASP A 100 17.48 -11.98 12.35
N PRO A 101 16.96 -12.46 13.49
CA PRO A 101 17.74 -12.57 14.72
C PRO A 101 18.87 -13.60 14.63
N ASP A 102 18.70 -14.66 13.84
CA ASP A 102 19.63 -15.78 13.77
C ASP A 102 20.72 -15.55 12.71
N TYR A 103 20.33 -14.96 11.58
CA TYR A 103 21.20 -14.82 10.41
C TYR A 103 21.60 -13.38 10.09
N ASN A 104 21.04 -12.39 10.80
CA ASN A 104 21.41 -10.98 10.72
C ASN A 104 21.31 -10.35 9.33
N PHE A 105 20.35 -10.79 8.50
CA PHE A 105 20.04 -10.18 7.20
C PHE A 105 18.71 -9.40 7.24
N PRO A 106 18.54 -8.36 6.39
CA PRO A 106 17.28 -7.61 6.31
C PRO A 106 16.12 -8.45 5.76
N ARG A 107 14.96 -8.38 6.40
CA ARG A 107 13.74 -9.08 5.95
C ARG A 107 12.48 -8.28 6.24
N ILE A 108 11.40 -8.64 5.56
CA ILE A 108 10.04 -8.23 5.93
C ILE A 108 9.60 -9.15 7.07
N CYS A 109 9.14 -8.55 8.15
CA CYS A 109 8.67 -9.20 9.37
C CYS A 109 7.16 -9.42 9.31
N ASP A 110 6.44 -8.41 8.81
CA ASP A 110 5.00 -8.45 8.58
C ASP A 110 4.60 -7.45 7.49
N SER A 111 3.43 -7.63 6.91
CA SER A 111 2.87 -6.72 5.90
C SER A 111 1.34 -6.76 5.87
N THR A 112 0.74 -5.63 5.52
CA THR A 112 -0.69 -5.59 5.18
C THR A 112 -0.93 -6.18 3.80
N SER A 113 -2.19 -6.55 3.51
CA SER A 113 -2.62 -6.71 2.12
C SER A 113 -2.41 -5.42 1.33
N THR A 114 -2.33 -5.53 0.00
CA THR A 114 -2.30 -4.36 -0.88
C THR A 114 -3.60 -3.57 -0.81
N ILE A 115 -3.48 -2.29 -0.54
CA ILE A 115 -4.58 -1.35 -0.40
C ILE A 115 -4.67 -0.50 -1.67
N PHE A 116 -5.86 -0.30 -2.21
CA PHE A 116 -6.11 0.58 -3.35
C PHE A 116 -6.90 1.81 -2.89
N PRO A 117 -6.22 2.88 -2.42
CA PRO A 117 -6.87 4.00 -1.73
C PRO A 117 -7.90 4.78 -2.57
N PHE A 118 -7.82 4.69 -3.90
CA PHE A 118 -8.71 5.44 -4.80
C PHE A 118 -9.70 4.56 -5.57
N LYS A 119 -9.70 3.23 -5.37
CA LYS A 119 -10.71 2.37 -6.00
C LYS A 119 -12.04 2.50 -5.25
N TYR A 120 -13.10 2.73 -6.01
CA TYR A 120 -14.45 2.95 -5.48
C TYR A 120 -15.03 1.67 -4.86
N GLU A 121 -15.05 1.62 -3.54
CA GLU A 121 -16.15 1.07 -2.74
C GLU A 121 -16.07 1.67 -1.34
N GLU A 122 -17.20 2.13 -0.81
CA GLU A 122 -17.32 2.64 0.55
C GLU A 122 -16.78 1.60 1.53
N ASN A 123 -15.58 1.81 2.06
CA ASN A 123 -15.17 1.30 3.36
C ASN A 123 -13.96 2.09 3.82
N ILE A 124 -14.04 2.63 5.03
CA ILE A 124 -12.90 3.12 5.79
C ILE A 124 -11.81 2.05 5.70
N THR A 125 -10.68 2.38 5.09
CA THR A 125 -9.64 1.42 4.72
C THR A 125 -8.93 0.91 5.97
N GLN A 126 -9.51 -0.09 6.63
CA GLN A 126 -8.84 -0.83 7.69
C GLN A 126 -7.77 -1.72 7.03
N ALA A 127 -6.53 -1.27 7.12
CA ALA A 127 -5.37 -2.04 6.72
C ALA A 127 -5.09 -3.09 7.81
N ILE A 128 -5.51 -4.33 7.57
CA ILE A 128 -5.22 -5.43 8.50
C ILE A 128 -3.90 -6.08 8.08
N PHE A 129 -2.97 -6.20 9.02
CA PHE A 129 -1.78 -7.02 8.84
C PHE A 129 -2.21 -8.48 8.78
N SER A 130 -1.96 -9.15 7.65
CA SER A 130 -2.19 -10.57 7.54
C SER A 130 -1.08 -11.26 8.31
N SER A 131 -1.29 -11.47 9.60
CA SER A 131 -0.41 -12.31 10.42
C SER A 131 -0.19 -13.60 9.65
N LEU A 132 1.06 -13.91 9.33
CA LEU A 132 1.52 -15.17 8.77
C LEU A 132 0.83 -16.34 9.48
N LEU A 133 -0.21 -16.86 8.84
CA LEU A 133 -0.87 -18.14 9.11
C LEU A 133 -0.97 -18.90 7.78
N ASP A 134 0.10 -18.87 6.98
CA ASP A 134 0.34 -19.95 6.04
C ASP A 134 1.32 -20.91 6.70
N SER A 135 0.71 -21.94 7.30
CA SER A 135 1.36 -23.16 7.79
C SER A 135 1.88 -24.00 6.64
#